data_AF-A0A7S4VQN4-F1
#
_entry.id   AF-A0A7S4VQN4-F1
#
_cell.length_a   1.000
_cell.length_b   1.000
_cell.length_c   1.000
_cell.angle_alpha   90.00
_cell.angle_beta   90.00
_cell.angle_gamma   90.00
#
_symmetry.space_group_name_H-M   'P 1'
#
loop_
_entity.id
_entity.type
_entity.pdbx_description
1 polymer ?
#
loop_
_entity_poly.entity_id
_entity_poly.type
_entity_poly.pdbx_seq_one_letter_code
_entity_poly.pdbx_strand_id
1 'polypeptide(L)'
;AGITEPSALFVSYEDAGRISSATARLRSSFPETPIYTRAQTRREAQSLKDVGATEVIIESDELPRSATAFLWTNKLWSSTESMENKSSMEKKLLQKAASTASGLPMDITDALFELYQCMDQDLSGEVTADEIANLITKSNAGIHSDDEVEEMIALVRDTVVEPLDIVGFCRFYSKSSPLVKQAMSDACMF
;
A
#
# COMPACT_ATOMS: atom_id res chain seq x y z
N ALA A 1 -15.95 -6.77 -44.53
CA ALA A 1 -14.83 -7.68 -44.23
C ALA A 1 -14.88 -8.01 -42.75
N GLY A 2 -14.86 -9.29 -42.39
CA GLY A 2 -14.78 -9.74 -40.99
C GLY A 2 -13.34 -10.09 -40.64
N ILE A 3 -12.96 -9.91 -39.38
CA ILE A 3 -11.66 -10.36 -38.86
C ILE A 3 -11.83 -11.82 -38.47
N THR A 4 -11.01 -12.71 -39.04
CA THR A 4 -11.06 -14.16 -38.78
C THR A 4 -10.06 -14.59 -37.71
N GLU A 5 -8.91 -13.93 -37.62
CA GLU A 5 -7.83 -14.27 -36.69
C GLU A 5 -7.29 -13.00 -36.03
N PRO A 6 -8.01 -12.44 -35.03
CA PRO A 6 -7.49 -11.32 -34.27
C PRO A 6 -6.31 -11.76 -33.40
N SER A 7 -5.27 -10.92 -33.33
CA SER A 7 -4.12 -11.13 -32.44
C SER A 7 -4.46 -10.91 -30.96
N ALA A 8 -5.47 -10.07 -30.69
CA ALA A 8 -6.00 -9.80 -29.36
C ALA A 8 -7.39 -9.16 -29.47
N LEU A 9 -8.19 -9.30 -28.41
CA LEU A 9 -9.49 -8.66 -28.24
C LEU A 9 -9.50 -7.90 -26.92
N PHE A 10 -10.01 -6.67 -26.92
CA PHE A 10 -10.21 -5.87 -25.71
C PHE A 10 -11.69 -5.56 -25.52
N VAL A 11 -12.23 -5.83 -24.32
CA VAL A 11 -13.64 -5.62 -23.98
C VAL A 11 -13.74 -4.63 -22.82
N SER A 12 -14.30 -3.45 -23.10
CA SER A 12 -14.58 -2.42 -22.11
C SER A 12 -15.99 -1.88 -22.31
N TYR A 13 -16.93 -2.35 -21.50
CA TYR A 13 -18.24 -1.74 -21.34
C TYR A 13 -18.32 -1.04 -19.99
N GLU A 14 -19.27 -0.13 -19.85
CA GLU A 14 -19.58 0.48 -18.55
C GLU A 14 -20.26 -0.51 -17.60
N ASP A 15 -21.11 -1.39 -18.14
CA ASP A 15 -21.85 -2.40 -17.38
C ASP A 15 -21.11 -3.74 -17.34
N ALA A 16 -20.86 -4.23 -16.13
CA ALA A 16 -20.19 -5.51 -15.86
C ALA A 16 -20.87 -6.72 -16.52
N GLY A 17 -22.21 -6.73 -16.54
CA GLY A 17 -23.00 -7.79 -17.17
C GLY A 17 -22.75 -7.88 -18.67
N ARG A 18 -22.63 -6.72 -19.35
CA ARG A 18 -22.26 -6.65 -20.77
C ARG A 18 -20.83 -7.11 -21.03
N ILE A 19 -19.87 -6.78 -20.17
CA ILE A 19 -18.49 -7.27 -20.31
C ILE A 19 -18.47 -8.79 -20.25
N SER A 20 -19.10 -9.37 -19.23
CA SER A 20 -19.16 -10.83 -19.06
C SER A 20 -19.83 -11.53 -20.25
N SER A 21 -21.00 -11.04 -20.68
CA SER A 21 -21.72 -11.61 -21.82
C SER A 21 -20.93 -11.51 -23.13
N ALA A 22 -20.29 -10.37 -23.39
CA ALA A 22 -19.46 -10.17 -24.57
C ALA A 22 -18.21 -11.07 -24.54
N THR A 23 -17.54 -11.15 -23.39
CA THR A 23 -16.36 -12.00 -23.19
C THR A 23 -16.67 -13.46 -23.47
N ALA A 24 -17.78 -13.98 -22.93
CA ALA A 24 -18.19 -15.36 -23.16
C ALA A 24 -18.46 -15.65 -24.65
N ARG A 25 -19.16 -14.73 -25.35
CA ARG A 25 -19.43 -14.86 -26.79
C ARG A 25 -18.16 -14.80 -27.63
N LEU A 26 -17.25 -13.90 -27.28
CA LEU A 26 -15.97 -13.74 -27.97
C LEU A 26 -15.08 -14.95 -27.75
N ARG A 27 -14.99 -15.49 -26.52
CA ARG A 27 -14.24 -16.72 -26.25
C ARG A 27 -14.80 -17.91 -27.01
N SER A 28 -16.13 -18.02 -27.13
CA SER A 28 -16.75 -19.09 -27.94
C SER A 28 -16.45 -18.95 -29.43
N SER A 29 -16.26 -17.72 -29.93
CA SER A 29 -16.02 -17.45 -31.35
C SER A 29 -14.53 -17.50 -31.70
N PHE A 30 -13.67 -17.15 -30.75
CA PHE A 30 -12.21 -17.08 -30.86
C PHE A 30 -11.56 -17.79 -29.66
N PRO A 31 -11.52 -19.14 -29.66
CA PRO A 31 -11.06 -19.91 -28.50
C PRO A 31 -9.61 -19.62 -28.10
N GLU A 32 -8.74 -19.38 -29.08
CA GLU A 32 -7.29 -19.21 -28.87
C GLU A 32 -6.86 -17.73 -28.79
N THR A 33 -7.73 -16.78 -29.15
CA THR A 33 -7.35 -15.36 -29.15
C THR A 33 -7.28 -14.83 -27.71
N PRO A 34 -6.21 -14.10 -27.32
CA PRO A 34 -6.15 -13.42 -26.04
C PRO A 34 -7.28 -12.40 -25.88
N ILE A 35 -8.02 -12.47 -24.77
CA ILE A 35 -9.11 -11.53 -24.45
C ILE A 35 -8.75 -10.75 -23.19
N TYR A 36 -8.65 -9.44 -23.33
CA TYR A 36 -8.35 -8.50 -22.26
C TYR A 36 -9.64 -7.79 -21.86
N THR A 37 -9.91 -7.69 -20.56
CA THR A 37 -11.11 -7.02 -20.07
C THR A 37 -10.79 -6.05 -18.94
N ARG A 38 -11.74 -5.15 -18.66
CA ARG A 38 -11.69 -4.23 -17.53
C ARG A 38 -12.67 -4.70 -16.45
N ALA A 39 -12.25 -4.66 -15.19
CA ALA A 39 -13.09 -4.90 -14.03
C ALA A 39 -12.99 -3.72 -13.05
N GLN A 40 -14.06 -3.44 -12.32
CA GLN A 40 -14.00 -2.48 -11.23
C GLN A 40 -13.38 -3.10 -9.98
N THR A 41 -13.69 -4.37 -9.70
CA THR A 41 -13.28 -5.05 -8.47
C THR A 41 -12.53 -6.36 -8.72
N ARG A 42 -11.73 -6.81 -7.74
CA ARG A 42 -11.06 -8.14 -7.80
C ARG A 42 -12.04 -9.30 -7.92
N ARG A 43 -13.20 -9.20 -7.26
CA ARG A 43 -14.24 -10.24 -7.34
C ARG A 43 -14.77 -10.37 -8.77
N GLU A 44 -15.05 -9.24 -9.42
CA GLU A 44 -15.48 -9.21 -10.81
C GLU A 44 -14.39 -9.74 -11.75
N ALA A 45 -13.13 -9.39 -11.50
CA ALA A 45 -12.01 -9.88 -12.29
C ALA A 45 -11.90 -11.41 -12.29
N GLN A 46 -12.15 -12.06 -11.15
CA GLN A 46 -12.19 -13.52 -11.09
C GLN A 46 -13.32 -14.08 -11.95
N SER A 47 -14.53 -13.52 -11.83
CA SER A 47 -15.68 -13.93 -12.67
C SER A 47 -15.42 -13.74 -14.17
N LEU A 48 -14.67 -12.69 -14.55
CA LEU A 48 -14.30 -12.44 -15.94
C LEU A 48 -13.28 -13.44 -16.49
N LYS A 49 -12.33 -13.90 -15.66
CA LYS A 49 -11.42 -14.99 -16.01
C LYS A 49 -12.18 -16.30 -16.20
N ASP A 50 -13.13 -16.59 -15.33
CA ASP A 50 -13.93 -17.83 -15.39
C ASP A 50 -14.78 -17.91 -16.67
N VAL A 51 -15.25 -16.77 -17.20
CA VAL A 51 -15.98 -16.72 -18.50
C VAL A 51 -15.06 -16.62 -19.72
N GLY A 52 -13.74 -16.65 -19.52
CA GLY A 52 -12.75 -16.77 -20.59
C GLY A 52 -11.96 -15.51 -20.91
N ALA A 53 -11.86 -14.52 -20.01
CA ALA A 53 -10.83 -13.48 -20.15
C ALA A 53 -9.43 -14.08 -19.91
N THR A 54 -8.47 -13.70 -20.76
CA THR A 54 -7.05 -14.04 -20.59
C THR A 54 -6.43 -13.19 -19.49
N GLU A 55 -6.71 -11.89 -19.49
CA GLU A 55 -6.20 -10.96 -18.48
C GLU A 55 -7.26 -9.89 -18.19
N VAL A 56 -7.29 -9.44 -16.93
CA VAL A 56 -8.29 -8.49 -16.45
C VAL A 56 -7.60 -7.36 -15.70
N ILE A 57 -7.81 -6.14 -16.17
CA ILE A 57 -7.30 -4.92 -15.57
C ILE A 57 -8.31 -4.43 -14.53
N ILE A 58 -7.89 -4.24 -13.28
CA ILE A 58 -8.77 -3.86 -12.17
C ILE A 58 -8.61 -2.37 -11.90
N GLU A 59 -9.66 -1.57 -12.15
CA GLU A 59 -9.62 -0.11 -11.99
C GLU A 59 -9.30 0.33 -10.56
N SER A 60 -9.82 -0.36 -9.55
CA SER A 60 -9.50 -0.04 -8.15
C SER A 60 -8.03 -0.29 -7.78
N ASP A 61 -7.35 -1.24 -8.43
CA ASP A 61 -5.91 -1.47 -8.25
C ASP A 61 -5.06 -0.55 -9.16
N GLU A 62 -5.68 0.03 -10.20
CA GLU A 62 -5.05 1.01 -11.09
C GLU A 62 -5.00 2.40 -10.46
N LEU A 63 -5.88 2.82 -9.55
CA LEU A 63 -5.76 4.14 -8.90
C LEU A 63 -4.45 4.29 -8.08
N PRO A 64 -4.00 3.29 -7.29
CA PRO A 64 -2.68 3.33 -6.66
C PRO A 64 -1.51 3.32 -7.66
N ARG A 65 -1.62 2.57 -8.77
CA ARG A 65 -0.57 2.46 -9.81
C ARG A 65 -0.55 3.60 -10.84
N SER A 66 -1.69 4.24 -11.06
CA SER A 66 -1.85 5.35 -12.00
C SER A 66 -1.75 6.69 -11.30
N ALA A 67 -2.00 6.81 -9.99
CA ALA A 67 -1.58 7.97 -9.22
C ALA A 67 -0.06 8.10 -9.22
N THR A 68 0.66 6.99 -9.05
CA THR A 68 2.13 6.94 -9.24
C THR A 68 2.52 7.23 -10.69
N ALA A 69 1.81 6.69 -11.69
CA ALA A 69 2.08 7.01 -13.10
C ALA A 69 1.75 8.47 -13.50
N PHE A 70 0.72 9.12 -12.93
CA PHE A 70 0.37 10.52 -13.19
C PHE A 70 1.31 11.49 -12.47
N LEU A 71 1.78 11.12 -11.28
CA LEU A 71 2.86 11.83 -10.59
C LEU A 71 4.21 11.66 -11.31
N TRP A 72 4.40 10.59 -12.09
CA TRP A 72 5.66 10.26 -12.78
C TRP A 72 5.70 10.61 -14.28
N THR A 73 4.56 10.72 -14.97
CA THR A 73 4.52 10.99 -16.43
C THR A 73 4.85 12.44 -16.79
N ASN A 74 4.68 13.41 -15.89
CA ASN A 74 5.26 14.75 -16.06
C ASN A 74 6.80 14.77 -15.98
N LYS A 75 7.44 13.64 -15.68
CA LYS A 75 8.90 13.50 -15.59
C LYS A 75 9.49 12.50 -16.61
N LEU A 76 8.66 11.78 -17.36
CA LEU A 76 9.10 10.62 -18.17
C LEU A 76 9.72 11.01 -19.53
N TRP A 77 9.67 12.28 -19.94
CA TRP A 77 10.40 12.77 -21.13
C TRP A 77 11.77 13.38 -20.84
N SER A 78 12.23 13.36 -19.59
CA SER A 78 13.61 13.76 -19.28
C SER A 78 14.34 12.73 -18.42
N SER A 79 15.22 12.00 -19.10
CA SER A 79 16.50 11.53 -18.54
C SER A 79 16.53 10.15 -17.86
N THR A 80 16.91 9.17 -18.67
CA THR A 80 17.15 7.75 -18.37
C THR A 80 18.47 7.44 -17.65
N GLU A 81 19.05 8.35 -16.84
CA GLU A 81 20.38 8.13 -16.24
C GLU A 81 20.54 8.53 -14.76
N SER A 82 19.46 8.74 -13.98
CA SER A 82 19.65 9.24 -12.59
C SER A 82 18.60 8.82 -11.55
N MET A 83 18.15 7.55 -11.52
CA MET A 83 17.14 7.10 -10.52
C MET A 83 17.70 6.59 -9.18
N GLU A 84 18.90 6.02 -9.09
CA GLU A 84 19.41 5.56 -7.77
C GLU A 84 19.82 6.71 -6.83
N ASN A 85 20.27 7.85 -7.38
CA ASN A 85 20.74 8.97 -6.56
C ASN A 85 19.63 9.89 -6.01
N LYS A 86 18.44 9.95 -6.63
CA LYS A 86 17.34 10.84 -6.19
C LYS A 86 16.56 10.26 -5.00
N SER A 87 16.27 8.95 -5.02
CA SER A 87 15.64 8.25 -3.90
C SER A 87 16.49 8.34 -2.62
N SER A 88 17.81 8.18 -2.74
CA SER A 88 18.72 8.32 -1.60
C SER A 88 18.77 9.75 -1.03
N MET A 89 18.65 10.78 -1.90
CA MET A 89 18.69 12.18 -1.47
C MET A 89 17.39 12.60 -0.78
N GLU A 90 16.22 12.21 -1.30
CA GLU A 90 14.92 12.48 -0.66
C GLU A 90 14.78 11.73 0.68
N LYS A 91 15.21 10.46 0.75
CA LYS A 91 15.26 9.71 2.02
C LYS A 91 16.16 10.41 3.06
N LYS A 92 17.34 10.88 2.65
CA LYS A 92 18.25 11.63 3.55
C LYS A 92 17.69 12.97 4.02
N LEU A 93 16.92 13.66 3.19
CA LEU A 93 16.25 14.91 3.57
C LEU A 93 15.15 14.67 4.60
N LEU A 94 14.34 13.62 4.39
CA LEU A 94 13.32 13.18 5.34
C LEU A 94 13.92 12.70 6.66
N GLN A 95 14.99 11.89 6.63
CA GLN A 95 15.74 11.48 7.82
C GLN A 95 16.28 12.69 8.60
N LYS A 96 16.84 13.68 7.89
CA LYS A 96 17.34 14.91 8.52
C LYS A 96 16.21 15.73 9.16
N ALA A 97 15.06 15.83 8.50
CA ALA A 97 13.88 16.51 9.04
C ALA A 97 13.33 15.79 10.27
N ALA A 98 13.19 14.46 10.21
CA ALA A 98 12.72 13.62 11.31
C ALA A 98 13.66 13.66 12.52
N SER A 99 14.97 13.54 12.32
CA SER A 99 15.98 13.68 13.37
C SER A 99 15.93 15.06 14.03
N THR A 100 15.78 16.13 13.24
CA THR A 100 15.66 17.50 13.76
C THR A 100 14.36 17.71 14.55
N ALA A 101 13.25 17.16 14.07
CA ALA A 101 11.93 17.37 14.68
C ALA A 101 11.69 16.51 15.94
N SER A 102 12.31 15.34 16.01
CA SER A 102 12.23 14.40 17.14
C SER A 102 13.36 14.58 18.16
N GLY A 103 14.46 15.25 17.78
CA GLY A 103 15.66 15.36 18.61
C GLY A 103 16.44 14.05 18.72
N LEU A 104 16.12 13.04 17.90
CA LEU A 104 16.80 11.76 17.88
C LEU A 104 18.01 11.80 16.95
N PRO A 105 19.08 11.05 17.25
CA PRO A 105 20.21 10.90 16.34
C PRO A 105 19.79 10.14 15.06
N MET A 106 20.53 10.35 13.97
CA MET A 106 20.15 9.84 12.65
C MET A 106 20.13 8.30 12.57
N ASP A 107 21.01 7.63 13.31
CA ASP A 107 21.06 6.17 13.41
C ASP A 107 19.76 5.57 14.00
N ILE A 108 19.22 6.21 15.05
CA ILE A 108 17.93 5.81 15.62
C ILE A 108 16.78 6.15 14.66
N THR A 109 16.90 7.26 13.94
CA THR A 109 15.88 7.67 12.95
C THR A 109 15.78 6.63 11.83
N ASP A 110 16.90 6.06 11.38
CA ASP A 110 16.91 5.05 10.32
C ASP A 110 16.19 3.76 10.76
N ALA A 111 16.44 3.30 11.98
CA ALA A 111 15.72 2.16 12.55
C ALA A 111 14.21 2.45 12.70
N LEU A 112 13.84 3.70 13.01
CA LEU A 112 12.43 4.11 13.09
C LEU A 112 11.74 4.16 11.74
N PHE A 113 12.46 4.43 10.65
CA PHE A 113 11.91 4.34 9.30
C PHE A 113 11.56 2.91 8.92
N GLU A 114 12.41 1.94 9.26
CA GLU A 114 12.11 0.52 9.04
C GLU A 114 10.91 0.07 9.88
N LEU A 115 10.87 0.51 11.14
CA LEU A 115 9.74 0.25 12.02
C LEU A 115 8.44 0.85 11.47
N TYR A 116 8.48 2.10 11.00
CA TYR A 116 7.35 2.79 10.39
C TYR A 116 6.79 2.05 9.17
N GLN A 117 7.67 1.57 8.28
CA GLN A 117 7.26 0.82 7.10
C GLN A 117 6.60 -0.52 7.45
N CYS A 118 6.97 -1.12 8.57
CA CYS A 118 6.28 -2.30 9.09
C CYS A 118 4.89 -1.97 9.66
N MET A 119 4.68 -0.74 10.15
CA MET A 119 3.42 -0.31 10.75
C MET A 119 2.35 0.11 9.76
N ASP A 120 2.77 0.74 8.67
CA ASP A 120 1.93 1.17 7.55
C ASP A 120 1.48 -0.05 6.74
N GLN A 121 0.48 -0.79 7.26
CA GLN A 121 0.03 -2.06 6.68
C GLN A 121 -0.73 -1.85 5.37
N ASP A 122 -1.34 -0.69 5.19
CA ASP A 122 -2.08 -0.34 3.98
C ASP A 122 -1.24 0.43 2.94
N LEU A 123 0.03 0.74 3.26
CA LEU A 123 0.96 1.51 2.43
C LEU A 123 0.39 2.89 2.05
N SER A 124 -0.44 3.46 2.92
CA SER A 124 -1.00 4.80 2.75
C SER A 124 0.08 5.88 2.89
N GLY A 125 1.21 5.55 3.53
CA GLY A 125 2.25 6.50 3.87
C GLY A 125 1.96 7.25 5.17
N GLU A 126 0.93 6.87 5.92
CA GLU A 126 0.55 7.39 7.23
C GLU A 126 0.24 6.23 8.18
N VAL A 127 0.49 6.39 9.48
CA VAL A 127 0.20 5.35 10.48
C VAL A 127 -0.93 5.81 11.39
N THR A 128 -2.03 5.06 11.39
CA THR A 128 -3.22 5.33 12.20
C THR A 128 -3.10 4.76 13.61
N ALA A 129 -3.91 5.29 14.53
CA ALA A 129 -3.98 4.77 15.90
C ALA A 129 -4.38 3.28 15.96
N ASP A 130 -5.26 2.84 15.04
CA ASP A 130 -5.72 1.46 14.98
C ASP A 130 -4.63 0.52 14.45
N GLU A 131 -3.77 0.95 13.53
CA GLU A 131 -2.61 0.16 13.09
C GLU A 131 -1.60 -0.07 14.22
N ILE A 132 -1.32 0.98 15.00
CA ILE A 132 -0.46 0.87 16.19
C ILE A 132 -1.11 -0.05 17.22
N ALA A 133 -2.41 0.11 17.49
CA ALA A 133 -3.14 -0.73 18.44
C ALA A 133 -3.18 -2.21 18.01
N ASN A 134 -3.41 -2.47 16.72
CA ASN A 134 -3.37 -3.82 16.17
C ASN A 134 -1.98 -4.45 16.30
N LEU A 135 -0.91 -3.67 16.15
CA LEU A 135 0.46 -4.14 16.35
C LEU A 135 0.75 -4.45 17.82
N ILE A 136 0.33 -3.59 18.75
CA ILE A 136 0.47 -3.84 20.18
C ILE A 136 -0.28 -5.11 20.58
N THR A 137 -1.49 -5.32 20.04
CA THR A 137 -2.28 -6.55 20.29
C THR A 137 -1.61 -7.81 19.73
N LYS A 138 -0.90 -7.70 18.60
CA LYS A 138 -0.15 -8.82 17.99
C LYS A 138 1.19 -9.08 18.68
N SER A 139 1.72 -8.11 19.42
CA SER A 139 2.98 -8.25 20.14
C SER A 139 2.79 -9.10 21.39
N ASN A 140 3.46 -10.26 21.43
CA ASN A 140 3.46 -11.12 22.62
C ASN A 140 4.55 -10.71 23.64
N ALA A 141 5.16 -9.54 23.49
CA ALA A 141 6.37 -9.20 24.21
C ALA A 141 6.13 -8.26 25.40
N GLY A 142 6.40 -8.78 26.59
CA GLY A 142 6.49 -7.98 27.81
C GLY A 142 5.16 -7.51 28.40
N ILE A 143 4.02 -7.78 27.75
CA ILE A 143 2.70 -7.44 28.28
C ILE A 143 2.22 -8.59 29.17
N HIS A 144 1.98 -8.28 30.44
CA HIS A 144 1.74 -9.30 31.47
C HIS A 144 0.25 -9.62 31.67
N SER A 145 -0.66 -8.79 31.14
CA SER A 145 -2.11 -9.01 31.17
C SER A 145 -2.84 -8.27 30.05
N ASP A 146 -4.04 -8.74 29.70
CA ASP A 146 -4.93 -8.08 28.73
C ASP A 146 -5.30 -6.66 29.16
N ASP A 147 -5.39 -6.40 30.48
CA ASP A 147 -5.65 -5.07 31.04
C ASP A 147 -4.53 -4.07 30.67
N GLU A 148 -3.27 -4.51 30.67
CA GLU A 148 -2.11 -3.68 30.30
C GLU A 148 -2.11 -3.38 28.79
N VAL A 149 -2.53 -4.34 27.95
CA VAL A 149 -2.74 -4.11 26.52
C VAL A 149 -3.80 -3.04 26.31
N GLU A 150 -4.94 -3.13 27.00
CA GLU A 150 -6.05 -2.21 26.86
C GLU A 150 -5.69 -0.78 27.29
N GLU A 151 -4.96 -0.63 28.39
CA GLU A 151 -4.41 0.66 28.83
C GLU A 151 -3.45 1.27 27.79
N MET A 152 -2.57 0.45 27.20
CA MET A 152 -1.66 0.90 26.14
C MET A 152 -2.41 1.35 24.88
N ILE A 153 -3.43 0.60 24.46
CA ILE A 153 -4.26 0.95 23.29
C ILE A 153 -5.04 2.24 23.57
N ALA A 154 -5.60 2.41 24.76
CA ALA A 154 -6.30 3.61 25.16
C ALA A 154 -5.38 4.84 25.11
N LEU A 155 -4.15 4.73 25.62
CA LEU A 155 -3.14 5.80 25.56
C LEU A 155 -2.76 6.16 24.12
N VAL A 156 -2.58 5.16 23.25
CA VAL A 156 -2.27 5.39 21.83
C VAL A 156 -3.41 6.14 21.16
N ARG A 157 -4.66 5.73 21.37
CA ARG A 157 -5.84 6.37 20.78
C ARG A 157 -6.09 7.79 21.30
N ASP A 158 -5.75 8.06 22.55
CA ASP A 158 -5.84 9.41 23.12
C ASP A 158 -4.73 10.34 22.56
N THR A 159 -3.54 9.77 22.30
CA THR A 159 -2.39 10.55 21.81
C THR A 159 -2.42 10.77 20.30
N VAL A 160 -2.88 9.78 19.54
CA VAL A 160 -2.87 9.77 18.07
C VAL A 160 -4.27 10.09 17.56
N VAL A 161 -4.57 11.38 17.48
CA VAL A 161 -5.86 11.90 17.00
C VAL A 161 -5.93 11.96 15.47
N GLU A 162 -4.79 12.21 14.83
CA GLU A 162 -4.64 12.26 13.37
C GLU A 162 -3.63 11.19 12.93
N PRO A 163 -3.75 10.63 11.72
CA PRO A 163 -2.75 9.73 11.16
C PRO A 163 -1.35 10.36 11.21
N LEU A 164 -0.37 9.57 11.61
CA LEU A 164 1.00 10.04 11.79
C LEU A 164 1.79 9.83 10.50
N ASP A 165 2.31 10.91 9.94
CA ASP A 165 3.39 10.82 8.96
C ASP A 165 4.70 10.34 9.63
N ILE A 166 5.73 10.03 8.85
CA ILE A 166 7.01 9.52 9.38
C ILE A 166 7.65 10.44 10.43
N VAL A 167 7.48 11.76 10.31
CA VAL A 167 8.01 12.74 11.26
C VAL A 167 7.19 12.75 12.54
N GLY A 168 5.86 12.74 12.41
CA GLY A 168 4.89 12.59 13.50
C GLY A 168 5.12 11.30 14.26
N PHE A 169 5.39 10.21 13.57
CA PHE A 169 5.75 8.92 14.14
C PHE A 169 7.04 8.99 14.95
N CYS A 170 8.12 9.57 14.40
CA CYS A 170 9.37 9.73 15.15
C CYS A 170 9.17 10.57 16.42
N ARG A 171 8.35 11.62 16.33
CA ARG A 171 8.01 12.48 17.48
C ARG A 171 7.16 11.72 18.50
N PHE A 172 6.14 10.98 18.05
CA PHE A 172 5.34 10.11 18.91
C PHE A 172 6.23 9.10 19.62
N TYR A 173 7.00 8.32 18.84
CA TYR A 173 7.94 7.34 19.36
C TYR A 173 8.89 7.94 20.40
N SER A 174 9.47 9.12 20.17
CA SER A 174 10.35 9.75 21.17
C SER A 174 9.67 9.97 22.53
N LYS A 175 8.38 10.32 22.53
CA LYS A 175 7.58 10.64 23.72
C LYS A 175 6.86 9.44 24.32
N SER A 176 6.69 8.36 23.57
CA SER A 176 6.01 7.15 24.04
C SER A 176 6.74 6.47 25.20
N SER A 177 5.97 5.77 26.04
CA SER A 177 6.50 5.01 27.15
C SER A 177 7.44 3.89 26.67
N PRO A 178 8.39 3.43 27.50
CA PRO A 178 9.28 2.32 27.15
C PRO A 178 8.53 1.04 26.76
N LEU A 179 7.38 0.78 27.39
CA LEU A 179 6.54 -0.37 27.10
C LEU A 179 5.95 -0.31 25.69
N VAL A 180 5.44 0.85 25.28
CA VAL A 180 4.95 1.07 23.90
C VAL A 180 6.09 0.91 22.90
N LYS A 181 7.27 1.48 23.18
CA LYS A 181 8.44 1.35 22.32
C LYS A 181 8.88 -0.10 22.14
N GLN A 182 8.87 -0.88 23.21
CA GLN A 182 9.23 -2.31 23.20
C GLN A 182 8.21 -3.13 22.43
N ALA A 183 6.91 -2.97 22.74
CA ALA A 183 5.84 -3.67 22.04
C ALA A 183 5.87 -3.41 20.53
N MET A 184 6.13 -2.16 20.13
CA MET A 184 6.29 -1.74 18.74
C MET A 184 7.50 -2.43 18.08
N SER A 185 8.67 -2.42 18.72
CA SER A 185 9.89 -3.03 18.19
C SER A 185 9.76 -4.54 18.01
N ASP A 186 9.15 -5.22 18.97
CA ASP A 186 9.02 -6.68 18.95
C ASP A 186 7.98 -7.16 17.93
N ALA A 187 6.92 -6.37 17.70
CA ALA A 187 5.90 -6.69 16.72
C ALA A 187 6.42 -6.69 15.26
N CYS A 188 7.52 -5.98 14.99
CA CYS A 188 8.13 -5.89 13.67
C CYS A 188 9.36 -6.79 13.47
N MET A 189 9.72 -7.62 14.47
CA MET A 189 10.81 -8.60 14.36
C MET A 189 10.36 -10.00 13.89
N PHE A 190 9.11 -10.14 13.43
CA PHE A 190 8.53 -11.38 12.89
C PHE A 190 8.12 -11.23 11.42
#